data_AF-A0A6P0XLR0-F1
#
_entry.id   AF-A0A6P0XLR0-F1
#
_cell.length_a   1.000
_cell.length_b   1.000
_cell.length_c   1.000
_cell.angle_alpha   90.00
_cell.angle_beta   90.00
_cell.angle_gamma   90.00
#
_symmetry.space_group_name_H-M   'P 1'
#
loop_
_entity.id
_entity.type
_entity.pdbx_description
1 polymer ?
#
loop_
_entity_poly.entity_id
_entity_poly.type
_entity_poly.pdbx_seq_one_letter_code
_entity_poly.pdbx_strand_id
1 'polypeptide(L)'
;KPLEEFKDVKQSQIDNFRTILSPLRETLDRQPFLAGEKPNFVDYIIFAKFQFARSISPIKLLETNDSVNMWREKMLDLFDSLARQSLGYN
;
A
#
# COMPACT_ATOMS: atom_id res chain seq x y z
N LYS A 1 -16.50 21.54 8.22
CA LYS A 1 -15.20 21.91 7.62
C LYS A 1 -15.41 22.14 6.13
N PRO A 2 -14.81 23.18 5.54
CA PRO A 2 -14.74 23.35 4.09
C PRO A 2 -13.95 22.20 3.44
N LEU A 3 -14.16 21.96 2.14
CA LEU A 3 -13.59 20.81 1.41
C LEU A 3 -12.06 20.88 1.35
N GLU A 4 -11.52 22.08 1.29
CA GLU A 4 -10.10 22.38 1.18
C GLU A 4 -9.32 21.94 2.42
N GLU A 5 -9.96 21.88 3.58
CA GLU A 5 -9.35 21.41 4.84
C GLU A 5 -9.21 19.88 4.91
N PHE A 6 -9.85 19.12 4.01
CA PHE A 6 -9.73 17.66 3.99
C PHE A 6 -8.47 17.16 3.28
N LYS A 7 -7.72 18.04 2.61
CA LYS A 7 -6.44 17.68 1.98
C LYS A 7 -5.33 17.42 3.01
N ASP A 8 -5.45 18.03 4.20
CA ASP A 8 -4.42 18.01 5.22
C ASP A 8 -4.54 16.70 6.03
N VAL A 9 -3.84 15.67 5.59
CA VAL A 9 -3.73 14.41 6.32
C VAL A 9 -2.77 14.59 7.49
N LYS A 10 -3.28 14.41 8.71
CA LYS A 10 -2.48 14.49 9.94
C LYS A 10 -1.65 13.23 10.14
N GLN A 11 -0.47 13.38 10.76
CA GLN A 11 0.38 12.25 11.13
C GLN A 11 -0.38 11.19 11.95
N SER A 12 -1.24 11.59 12.89
CA SER A 12 -2.05 10.66 13.68
C SER A 12 -3.03 9.81 12.86
N GLN A 13 -3.49 10.30 11.70
CA GLN A 13 -4.32 9.53 10.78
C GLN A 13 -3.48 8.48 10.04
N ILE A 14 -2.25 8.83 9.67
CA ILE A 14 -1.29 7.90 9.07
C ILE A 14 -0.92 6.81 10.08
N ASP A 15 -0.67 7.19 11.34
CA ASP A 15 -0.35 6.24 12.40
C ASP A 15 -1.51 5.29 12.68
N ASN A 16 -2.75 5.81 12.73
CA ASN A 16 -3.93 4.96 12.88
C ASN A 16 -4.12 4.02 11.67
N PHE A 17 -3.89 4.52 10.45
CA PHE A 17 -3.90 3.68 9.25
C PHE A 17 -2.85 2.56 9.35
N ARG A 18 -1.64 2.88 9.79
CA ARG A 18 -0.58 1.89 10.00
C ARG A 18 -0.99 0.85 11.03
N THR A 19 -1.66 1.21 12.12
CA THR A 19 -2.19 0.24 13.10
C THR A 19 -3.23 -0.71 12.48
N ILE A 20 -4.10 -0.22 11.59
CA ILE A 20 -5.10 -1.06 10.90
C ILE A 20 -4.44 -2.13 10.03
N LEU A 21 -3.22 -1.90 9.54
CA LEU A 21 -2.50 -2.86 8.69
C LEU A 21 -1.83 -4.00 9.45
N SER A 22 -1.90 -4.04 10.79
CA SER A 22 -1.26 -5.09 11.60
C SER A 22 -1.59 -6.52 11.16
N PRO A 23 -2.85 -6.87 10.83
CA PRO A 23 -3.17 -8.23 10.35
C PRO A 23 -2.46 -8.57 9.03
N LEU A 24 -2.27 -7.61 8.13
CA LEU A 24 -1.53 -7.84 6.89
C LEU A 24 -0.05 -8.08 7.17
N ARG A 25 0.56 -7.32 8.09
CA ARG A 25 1.96 -7.55 8.52
C ARG A 25 2.14 -8.94 9.07
N GLU A 26 1.27 -9.35 9.99
CA GLU A 26 1.33 -10.68 10.59
C GLU A 26 1.29 -11.81 9.56
N THR A 27 0.55 -11.65 8.47
CA THR A 27 0.56 -12.60 7.34
C THR A 27 1.86 -12.47 6.54
N LEU A 28 2.23 -11.26 6.12
CA LEU A 28 3.36 -11.01 5.23
C LEU A 28 4.74 -11.26 5.86
N ASP A 29 4.82 -11.28 7.19
CA ASP A 29 6.01 -11.70 7.93
C ASP A 29 6.29 -13.20 7.76
N ARG A 30 5.27 -13.99 7.40
CA ARG A 30 5.35 -15.46 7.28
C ARG A 30 5.33 -15.96 5.84
N GLN A 31 4.82 -15.17 4.90
CA GLN A 31 4.64 -15.58 3.51
C GLN A 31 4.80 -14.40 2.54
N PRO A 32 5.20 -14.64 1.28
CA PRO A 32 5.57 -13.56 0.36
C PRO A 32 4.39 -12.73 -0.16
N PHE A 33 3.17 -13.30 -0.17
CA PHE A 33 1.92 -12.67 -0.61
C PHE A 33 0.81 -12.97 0.39
N LEU A 34 -0.28 -12.20 0.38
CA LEU A 34 -1.46 -12.46 1.20
C LEU A 34 -2.11 -13.81 0.83
N ALA A 35 -2.01 -14.20 -0.44
CA ALA A 35 -2.47 -15.50 -0.93
C ALA A 35 -1.52 -16.68 -0.69
N GLY A 36 -0.35 -16.47 -0.06
CA GLY A 36 0.67 -17.50 0.15
C GLY A 36 1.86 -17.32 -0.77
N GLU A 37 2.23 -18.35 -1.53
CA GLU A 37 3.46 -18.36 -2.35
C GLU A 37 3.39 -17.48 -3.60
N LYS A 38 2.20 -17.28 -4.17
CA LYS A 38 1.96 -16.50 -5.39
C LYS A 38 0.77 -15.57 -5.18
N PRO A 39 0.77 -14.37 -5.79
CA PRO A 39 -0.34 -13.44 -5.63
C PRO A 39 -1.60 -14.01 -6.30
N ASN A 40 -2.74 -13.79 -5.65
CA ASN A 40 -4.05 -14.04 -6.27
C ASN A 40 -4.96 -12.83 -6.11
N PHE A 41 -6.26 -13.01 -6.37
CA PHE A 41 -7.26 -11.96 -6.25
C PHE A 41 -7.20 -11.16 -4.94
N VAL A 42 -6.89 -11.79 -3.81
CA VAL A 42 -6.76 -11.14 -2.50
C VAL A 42 -5.63 -10.12 -2.48
N ASP A 43 -4.48 -10.45 -3.09
CA ASP A 43 -3.38 -9.49 -3.21
C ASP A 43 -3.78 -8.30 -4.08
N TYR A 44 -4.43 -8.56 -5.22
CA TYR A 44 -4.80 -7.51 -6.15
C TYR A 44 -5.86 -6.55 -5.58
N ILE A 45 -6.84 -7.03 -4.81
CA ILE A 45 -7.89 -6.16 -4.25
C ILE A 45 -7.34 -5.23 -3.17
N ILE A 46 -6.39 -5.69 -2.35
CA ILE A 46 -5.70 -4.86 -1.37
C ILE A 46 -4.71 -3.93 -2.05
N PHE A 47 -3.92 -4.44 -3.01
CA PHE A 47 -2.95 -3.66 -3.77
C PHE A 47 -3.61 -2.51 -4.52
N ALA A 48 -4.80 -2.71 -5.09
CA ALA A 48 -5.56 -1.66 -5.78
C ALA A 48 -5.80 -0.42 -4.90
N LYS A 49 -5.96 -0.58 -3.57
CA LYS A 49 -6.11 0.54 -2.65
C LYS A 49 -4.83 1.36 -2.53
N PHE A 50 -3.68 0.68 -2.43
CA PHE A 50 -2.37 1.34 -2.43
C PHE A 50 -2.04 1.97 -3.78
N GLN A 51 -2.37 1.30 -4.89
CA GLN A 51 -2.16 1.86 -6.23
C GLN A 51 -3.01 3.11 -6.46
N PHE A 52 -4.27 3.11 -6.01
CA PHE A 52 -5.11 4.30 -6.09
C PHE A 52 -4.53 5.46 -5.27
N ALA A 53 -4.14 5.23 -4.02
CA ALA A 53 -3.50 6.24 -3.18
C ALA A 53 -2.24 6.80 -3.84
N ARG A 54 -1.41 5.91 -4.43
CA ARG A 54 -0.21 6.27 -5.19
C ARG A 54 -0.52 7.19 -6.37
N SER A 55 -1.64 7.01 -7.06
CA SER A 55 -2.01 7.82 -8.22
C SER A 55 -2.50 9.22 -7.87
N ILE A 56 -2.97 9.46 -6.64
CA ILE A 56 -3.66 10.72 -6.28
C ILE A 56 -2.96 11.53 -5.19
N SER A 57 -1.99 10.97 -4.46
CA SER A 57 -1.42 11.61 -3.27
C SER A 57 0.10 11.39 -3.11
N PRO A 58 0.88 12.44 -2.79
CA PRO A 58 2.31 12.35 -2.48
C PRO A 58 2.60 11.83 -1.05
N ILE A 59 1.58 11.58 -0.24
CA ILE A 59 1.76 11.19 1.16
C ILE A 59 2.34 9.78 1.25
N LYS A 60 3.45 9.64 1.98
CA LYS A 60 4.07 8.35 2.27
C LYS A 60 3.29 7.63 3.37
N LEU A 61 2.57 6.58 2.99
CA LEU A 61 1.72 5.82 3.92
C LEU A 61 2.49 4.79 4.75
N LEU A 62 3.55 4.20 4.19
CA LEU A 62 4.29 3.09 4.78
C LEU A 62 5.76 3.47 4.98
N GLU A 63 6.38 2.86 6.00
CA GLU A 63 7.83 2.92 6.17
C GLU A 63 8.52 1.92 5.25
N THR A 64 9.76 2.22 4.84
CA THR A 64 10.50 1.39 3.87
C THR A 64 10.78 -0.03 4.36
N ASN A 65 10.95 -0.20 5.67
CA ASN A 65 11.19 -1.48 6.36
C ASN A 65 9.90 -2.19 6.79
N ASP A 66 8.72 -1.71 6.40
CA ASP A 66 7.44 -2.35 6.69
C ASP A 66 7.19 -3.54 5.75
N SER A 67 6.80 -4.70 6.28
CA SER A 67 6.47 -5.90 5.50
C SER A 67 5.38 -5.66 4.45
N VAL A 68 4.42 -4.77 4.74
CA VAL A 68 3.40 -4.34 3.76
C VAL A 68 4.03 -3.52 2.63
N ASN A 69 5.03 -2.68 2.94
CA ASN A 69 5.75 -1.93 1.92
C ASN A 69 6.54 -2.87 1.01
N MET A 70 7.25 -3.84 1.59
CA MET A 70 8.01 -4.85 0.82
C MET A 70 7.11 -5.68 -0.08
N TRP A 71 5.94 -6.10 0.42
CA TRP A 71 4.92 -6.78 -0.39
C TRP A 71 4.39 -5.87 -1.52
N ARG A 72 4.10 -4.59 -1.23
CA ARG A 72 3.66 -3.62 -2.24
C ARG A 72 4.69 -3.46 -3.35
N GLU A 73 5.99 -3.39 -3.03
CA GLU A 73 7.05 -3.32 -4.04
C GLU A 73 7.05 -4.56 -4.94
N LYS A 74 6.88 -5.77 -4.38
CA LYS A 74 6.72 -6.99 -5.20
C LYS A 74 5.51 -6.89 -6.14
N MET A 75 4.38 -6.39 -5.65
CA MET A 75 3.17 -6.20 -6.47
C MET A 75 3.37 -5.19 -7.60
N LEU A 76 4.13 -4.11 -7.35
CA LEU A 76 4.49 -3.10 -8.35
C LEU A 76 5.37 -3.66 -9.47
N ASP A 77 6.16 -4.70 -9.18
CA ASP A 77 7.08 -5.32 -10.12
C ASP A 77 6.44 -6.43 -10.98
N LEU A 78 5.23 -6.88 -10.64
CA LEU A 78 4.48 -7.85 -11.44
C LEU A 78 4.13 -7.30 -12.82
N PHE A 79 3.97 -8.23 -13.78
CA PHE A 79 3.54 -7.94 -15.16
C PHE A 79 4.42 -6.88 -15.84
N ASP A 80 5.74 -7.14 -15.88
CA ASP A 80 6.73 -6.23 -16.44
C ASP A 80 6.67 -4.82 -15.84
N SER A 81 6.40 -4.77 -14.52
CA SER A 81 6.25 -3.54 -13.74
C SER A 81 5.16 -2.59 -14.24
N LEU A 82 4.09 -3.12 -14.86
CA LEU A 82 2.98 -2.32 -15.42
C LEU A 82 2.45 -1.26 -14.43
N ALA A 83 2.20 -1.66 -13.18
CA ALA A 83 1.68 -0.74 -12.17
C ALA A 83 2.70 0.33 -11.76
N ARG A 84 3.99 -0.01 -11.72
CA ARG A 84 5.07 0.93 -11.42
C ARG A 84 5.25 1.97 -12.53
N GLN A 85 5.12 1.56 -13.79
CA GLN A 85 5.26 2.45 -14.95
C GLN A 85 4.12 3.46 -15.07
N SER A 86 2.97 3.21 -14.44
CA SER A 86 1.89 4.18 -14.39
C SER A 86 2.27 5.44 -13.61
N LEU A 87 1.75 6.58 -14.06
CA LEU A 87 1.92 7.87 -13.36
C LEU A 87 1.42 7.76 -11.91
N GLY A 88 2.26 8.20 -10.98
CA GLY A 88 1.94 8.22 -9.56
C GLY A 88 3.14 8.64 -8.74
N TYR A 89 2.89 8.87 -7.45
CA TYR A 89 3.89 9.17 -6.44
C TYR A 89 4.64 7.89 -6.03
N ASN A 90 5.76 8.00 -5.32
CA ASN A 90 6.50 6.82 -4.84
C ASN A 90 6.42 6.69 -3.32
#